data_AF-A0A1Y0IQJ0-F1
#
_entry.id   AF-A0A1Y0IQJ0-F1
#
_cell.length_a   1.000
_cell.length_b   1.000
_cell.length_c   1.000
_cell.angle_alpha   90.00
_cell.angle_beta   90.00
_cell.angle_gamma   90.00
#
_symmetry.space_group_name_H-M   'P 1'
#
loop_
_entity.id
_entity.type
_entity.pdbx_description
1 polymer ?
#
loop_
_entity_poly.entity_id
_entity_poly.type
_entity_poly.pdbx_seq_one_letter_code
_entity_poly.pdbx_strand_id
1 'polypeptide(L)'
;MFSDYPTDEVFNKIYHDLGFQSLFTFDPIFMKTIESPSDLLDNLEIRHWENLFASRSNRALIAMTFTKFYLDKGIPDDPYFISPGKNGVSIEYFPKFEKKHFVRHMAFNYHSDFFFHQAFSAIDTIGHLLFLQFSLPLNQREKISYHTAIRKLASMDEKDLATKLKEITDSAHFQLASSIRNDSTHNHPHTRVNSGIEKHNGTISFGVGKYTSCKKIFEVIVTANAN
;
A
#
# COMPACT_ATOMS: atom_id res chain seq x y z
N MET A 1 -9.62 -25.57 8.12
CA MET A 1 -9.69 -25.42 6.65
C MET A 1 -8.74 -24.29 6.32
N PHE A 2 -7.52 -24.62 5.91
CA PHE A 2 -6.51 -23.64 5.51
C PHE A 2 -6.98 -22.93 4.24
N SER A 3 -6.62 -21.65 4.06
CA SER A 3 -6.92 -20.95 2.81
C SER A 3 -6.29 -21.69 1.64
N ASP A 4 -6.98 -21.74 0.50
CA ASP A 4 -6.39 -22.23 -0.75
C ASP A 4 -5.13 -21.40 -1.04
N TYR A 5 -4.01 -22.04 -1.38
CA TYR A 5 -2.81 -21.36 -1.89
C TYR A 5 -2.66 -21.61 -3.39
N PRO A 6 -2.08 -20.67 -4.16
CA PRO A 6 -1.77 -20.89 -5.56
C PRO A 6 -0.68 -21.98 -5.69
N THR A 7 -0.74 -22.75 -6.78
CA THR A 7 0.42 -23.53 -7.22
C THR A 7 1.48 -22.58 -7.77
N ASP A 8 2.73 -23.04 -7.87
CA ASP A 8 3.83 -22.23 -8.42
C ASP A 8 3.51 -21.71 -9.83
N GLU A 9 2.89 -22.54 -10.68
CA GLU A 9 2.48 -22.15 -12.03
C GLU A 9 1.45 -21.01 -12.01
N VAL A 10 0.41 -21.13 -11.16
CA VAL A 10 -0.63 -20.08 -11.04
C VAL A 10 -0.03 -18.81 -10.45
N PHE A 11 0.83 -18.93 -9.43
CA PHE A 11 1.49 -17.80 -8.82
C PHE A 11 2.35 -17.06 -9.84
N ASN A 12 3.23 -17.78 -10.54
CA ASN A 12 4.13 -17.19 -11.54
C ASN A 12 3.35 -16.55 -12.68
N LYS A 13 2.26 -17.18 -13.15
CA LYS A 13 1.39 -16.59 -14.16
C LYS A 13 0.82 -15.25 -13.70
N ILE A 14 0.21 -15.20 -12.51
CA ILE A 14 -0.34 -13.94 -11.98
C ILE A 14 0.78 -12.91 -11.78
N TYR A 15 1.89 -13.32 -11.16
CA TYR A 15 3.03 -12.47 -10.90
C TYR A 15 3.53 -11.81 -12.19
N HIS A 16 3.64 -12.58 -13.29
CA HIS A 16 4.04 -12.09 -14.61
C HIS A 16 2.97 -11.20 -15.26
N ASP A 17 1.71 -11.62 -15.25
CA ASP A 17 0.57 -10.89 -15.83
C ASP A 17 0.37 -9.50 -15.20
N LEU A 18 0.80 -9.30 -13.94
CA LEU A 18 0.75 -7.98 -13.30
C LEU A 18 1.72 -6.98 -13.95
N GLY A 19 2.87 -7.42 -14.45
CA GLY A 19 3.81 -6.57 -15.21
C GLY A 19 4.63 -5.54 -14.41
N PHE A 20 4.77 -5.71 -13.09
CA PHE A 20 5.48 -4.74 -12.22
C PHE A 20 6.94 -5.16 -11.91
N GLN A 21 7.47 -6.23 -12.50
CA GLN A 21 8.76 -6.81 -12.09
C GLN A 21 9.92 -5.84 -12.32
N SER A 22 9.85 -5.04 -13.39
CA SER A 22 10.84 -4.02 -13.72
C SER A 22 10.90 -2.86 -12.73
N LEU A 23 9.80 -2.56 -12.02
CA LEU A 23 9.79 -1.52 -10.98
C LEU A 23 10.62 -1.92 -9.75
N PHE A 24 10.94 -3.20 -9.64
CA PHE A 24 11.59 -3.78 -8.48
C PHE A 24 12.98 -4.33 -8.79
N THR A 25 13.43 -4.20 -10.04
CA THR A 25 14.83 -4.34 -10.44
C THR A 25 15.49 -2.97 -10.35
N PHE A 26 16.47 -2.82 -9.45
CA PHE A 26 17.15 -1.54 -9.22
C PHE A 26 18.55 -1.58 -9.82
N ASP A 27 18.83 -0.67 -10.74
CA ASP A 27 20.22 -0.31 -11.05
C ASP A 27 20.78 0.54 -9.91
N PRO A 28 22.08 0.51 -9.60
CA PRO A 28 22.66 1.28 -8.49
C PRO A 28 22.74 2.78 -8.83
N ILE A 29 21.60 3.46 -8.89
CA ILE A 29 21.48 4.86 -9.36
C ILE A 29 21.95 5.87 -8.31
N PHE A 30 22.04 5.47 -7.04
CA PHE A 30 22.44 6.36 -5.93
C PHE A 30 23.91 6.22 -5.54
N MET A 31 24.67 5.29 -6.14
CA MET A 31 26.08 5.11 -5.79
C MET A 31 26.89 6.35 -6.19
N LYS A 32 27.64 6.89 -5.24
CA LYS A 32 28.55 8.03 -5.45
C LYS A 32 29.85 7.56 -6.09
N THR A 33 30.43 8.39 -6.93
CA THR A 33 31.83 8.24 -7.35
C THR A 33 32.72 8.31 -6.11
N ILE A 34 33.66 7.38 -5.97
CA ILE A 34 34.54 7.33 -4.80
C ILE A 34 35.67 8.34 -4.99
N GLU A 35 35.58 9.47 -4.31
CA GLU A 35 36.61 10.51 -4.29
C GLU A 35 37.30 10.58 -2.90
N SER A 36 36.65 10.07 -1.86
CA SER A 36 37.12 10.04 -0.48
C SER A 36 36.71 8.76 0.26
N PRO A 37 37.36 8.45 1.41
CA PRO A 37 36.90 7.37 2.29
C PRO A 37 35.48 7.54 2.83
N SER A 38 34.98 8.77 2.93
CA SER A 38 33.59 9.04 3.33
C SER A 38 32.61 8.51 2.29
N ASP A 39 32.94 8.65 1.00
CA ASP A 39 32.08 8.16 -0.09
C ASP A 39 31.96 6.64 -0.08
N LEU A 40 32.98 5.93 0.40
CA LEU A 40 32.90 4.48 0.60
C LEU A 40 31.87 4.12 1.68
N LEU A 41 31.86 4.84 2.80
CA LEU A 41 30.90 4.61 3.88
C LEU A 41 29.48 4.97 3.43
N ASP A 42 29.32 6.11 2.74
CA ASP A 42 28.05 6.51 2.13
C ASP A 42 27.54 5.45 1.15
N ASN A 43 28.42 4.90 0.30
CA ASN A 43 28.05 3.85 -0.65
C ASN A 43 27.63 2.54 0.03
N LEU A 44 28.22 2.19 1.19
CA LEU A 44 27.77 1.04 1.98
C LEU A 44 26.38 1.28 2.55
N GLU A 45 26.11 2.49 3.04
CA GLU A 45 24.79 2.86 3.57
C GLU A 45 23.73 2.94 2.45
N ILE A 46 24.06 3.57 1.32
CA ILE A 46 23.23 3.61 0.12
C ILE A 46 22.86 2.20 -0.31
N ARG A 47 23.84 1.30 -0.44
CA ARG A 47 23.58 -0.10 -0.81
C ARG A 47 22.67 -0.81 0.19
N HIS A 48 22.79 -0.53 1.48
CA HIS A 48 21.87 -1.08 2.48
C HIS A 48 20.43 -0.63 2.20
N TRP A 49 20.21 0.67 1.98
CA TRP A 49 18.88 1.21 1.71
C TRP A 49 18.32 0.79 0.35
N GLU A 50 19.14 0.66 -0.70
CA GLU A 50 18.74 0.12 -2.00
C GLU A 50 18.26 -1.33 -1.87
N ASN A 51 19.00 -2.18 -1.14
CA ASN A 51 18.58 -3.56 -0.88
C ASN A 51 17.27 -3.62 -0.08
N LEU A 52 17.08 -2.70 0.87
CA LEU A 52 15.87 -2.63 1.66
C LEU A 52 14.67 -2.15 0.82
N PHE A 53 14.88 -1.17 -0.06
CA PHE A 53 13.90 -0.75 -1.05
C PHE A 53 13.49 -1.93 -1.93
N ALA A 54 14.44 -2.61 -2.59
CA ALA A 54 14.19 -3.75 -3.46
C ALA A 54 13.44 -4.88 -2.72
N SER A 55 13.81 -5.17 -1.48
CA SER A 55 13.15 -6.19 -0.65
C SER A 55 11.69 -5.82 -0.34
N ARG A 56 11.41 -4.57 0.07
CA ARG A 56 10.06 -4.08 0.39
C ARG A 56 9.18 -4.07 -0.86
N SER A 57 9.73 -3.56 -1.95
CA SER A 57 9.19 -3.58 -3.30
C SER A 57 8.77 -4.99 -3.76
N ASN A 58 9.68 -5.98 -3.68
CA ASN A 58 9.36 -7.35 -4.06
C ASN A 58 8.30 -7.99 -3.13
N ARG A 59 8.33 -7.69 -1.83
CA ARG A 59 7.29 -8.14 -0.89
C ARG A 59 5.91 -7.56 -1.23
N ALA A 60 5.86 -6.28 -1.65
CA ALA A 60 4.62 -5.68 -2.14
C ALA A 60 4.11 -6.43 -3.38
N LEU A 61 4.96 -6.74 -4.36
CA LEU A 61 4.54 -7.49 -5.55
C LEU A 61 4.02 -8.89 -5.23
N ILE A 62 4.69 -9.60 -4.33
CA ILE A 62 4.23 -10.91 -3.85
C ILE A 62 2.84 -10.77 -3.18
N ALA A 63 2.67 -9.76 -2.32
CA ALA A 63 1.41 -9.50 -1.66
C ALA A 63 0.28 -9.21 -2.68
N MET A 64 0.54 -8.36 -3.65
CA MET A 64 -0.37 -8.04 -4.76
C MET A 64 -0.76 -9.29 -5.56
N THR A 65 0.20 -10.19 -5.81
CA THR A 65 -0.03 -11.46 -6.51
C THR A 65 -1.03 -12.33 -5.74
N PHE A 66 -0.85 -12.47 -4.42
CA PHE A 66 -1.81 -13.18 -3.58
C PHE A 66 -3.17 -12.48 -3.51
N THR A 67 -3.20 -11.15 -3.40
CA THR A 67 -4.45 -10.38 -3.41
C THR A 67 -5.24 -10.65 -4.70
N LYS A 68 -4.58 -10.63 -5.86
CA LYS A 68 -5.19 -10.96 -7.15
C LYS A 68 -5.69 -12.40 -7.20
N PHE A 69 -4.90 -13.35 -6.72
CA PHE A 69 -5.30 -14.76 -6.67
C PHE A 69 -6.61 -14.98 -5.90
N TYR A 70 -6.75 -14.38 -4.71
CA TYR A 70 -7.98 -14.51 -3.92
C TYR A 70 -9.16 -13.76 -4.54
N LEU A 71 -8.91 -12.63 -5.21
CA LEU A 71 -9.94 -11.93 -5.98
C LEU A 71 -10.47 -12.78 -7.14
N ASP A 72 -9.57 -13.41 -7.91
CA ASP A 72 -9.90 -14.25 -9.06
C ASP A 72 -10.66 -15.53 -8.68
N LYS A 73 -10.41 -16.03 -7.46
CA LYS A 73 -11.19 -17.14 -6.89
C LYS A 73 -12.65 -16.75 -6.62
N GLY A 74 -12.98 -15.46 -6.60
CA GLY A 74 -14.32 -14.93 -6.44
C GLY A 74 -14.66 -14.60 -4.99
N ILE A 75 -14.96 -13.32 -4.76
CA ILE A 75 -15.46 -12.74 -3.51
C ILE A 75 -16.73 -11.94 -3.84
N PRO A 76 -17.94 -12.43 -3.53
CA PRO A 76 -19.19 -11.79 -3.91
C PRO A 76 -19.63 -10.76 -2.87
N ASP A 77 -18.81 -9.74 -2.66
CA ASP A 77 -19.00 -8.68 -1.67
C ASP A 77 -19.81 -7.48 -2.19
N ASP A 78 -20.44 -7.63 -3.36
CA ASP A 78 -21.36 -6.65 -3.94
C ASP A 78 -22.74 -7.30 -4.24
N PRO A 79 -23.83 -6.87 -3.56
CA PRO A 79 -23.82 -5.92 -2.46
C PRO A 79 -23.26 -6.56 -1.18
N TYR A 80 -22.57 -5.76 -0.36
CA TYR A 80 -22.04 -6.21 0.93
C TYR A 80 -23.10 -6.24 2.03
N PHE A 81 -24.32 -5.76 1.77
CA PHE A 81 -25.45 -5.84 2.69
C PHE A 81 -26.80 -5.85 1.96
N ILE A 82 -27.83 -6.28 2.67
CA ILE A 82 -29.24 -6.08 2.28
C ILE A 82 -30.05 -5.64 3.51
N SER A 83 -31.13 -4.90 3.29
CA SER A 83 -32.11 -4.54 4.31
C SER A 83 -33.52 -4.48 3.69
N PRO A 84 -34.52 -5.19 4.25
CA PRO A 84 -34.36 -6.17 5.34
C PRO A 84 -33.51 -7.38 4.90
N GLY A 85 -32.92 -8.09 5.87
CA GLY A 85 -32.23 -9.36 5.64
C GLY A 85 -33.17 -10.41 5.04
N LYS A 86 -32.64 -11.56 4.60
CA LYS A 86 -33.44 -12.61 3.92
C LYS A 86 -34.62 -13.12 4.75
N ASN A 87 -34.54 -13.01 6.08
CA ASN A 87 -35.61 -13.39 7.00
C ASN A 87 -36.60 -12.26 7.30
N GLY A 88 -36.55 -11.16 6.55
CA GLY A 88 -37.44 -10.00 6.72
C GLY A 88 -37.10 -9.10 7.92
N VAL A 89 -36.01 -9.38 8.64
CA VAL A 89 -35.61 -8.66 9.85
C VAL A 89 -34.15 -8.20 9.75
N SER A 90 -33.88 -6.99 10.27
CA SER A 90 -32.56 -6.36 10.43
C SER A 90 -31.72 -6.22 9.15
N ILE A 91 -30.48 -5.75 9.29
CA ILE A 91 -29.47 -5.72 8.21
C ILE A 91 -28.76 -7.07 8.17
N GLU A 92 -28.55 -7.61 6.97
CA GLU A 92 -27.71 -8.80 6.75
C GLU A 92 -26.46 -8.41 5.96
N TYR A 93 -25.27 -8.62 6.53
CA TYR A 93 -24.00 -8.39 5.85
C TYR A 93 -23.54 -9.61 5.06
N PHE A 94 -22.89 -9.34 3.93
CA PHE A 94 -22.36 -10.32 3.00
C PHE A 94 -23.38 -11.41 2.62
N PRO A 95 -24.58 -11.03 2.12
CA PRO A 95 -25.67 -11.96 1.88
C PRO A 95 -25.34 -13.03 0.82
N LYS A 96 -24.35 -12.80 -0.04
CA LYS A 96 -23.90 -13.76 -1.05
C LYS A 96 -22.73 -14.65 -0.57
N PHE A 97 -22.28 -14.49 0.67
CA PHE A 97 -21.14 -15.27 1.18
C PHE A 97 -21.57 -16.69 1.59
N GLU A 98 -20.75 -17.64 1.16
CA GLU A 98 -20.69 -18.98 1.71
C GLU A 98 -19.44 -19.07 2.60
N LYS A 99 -19.28 -20.15 3.37
CA LYS A 99 -18.11 -20.37 4.24
C LYS A 99 -16.77 -20.16 3.51
N LYS A 100 -16.66 -20.59 2.24
CA LYS A 100 -15.47 -20.41 1.40
C LYS A 100 -15.17 -18.94 1.10
N HIS A 101 -16.21 -18.11 0.94
CA HIS A 101 -16.06 -16.68 0.62
C HIS A 101 -15.48 -15.91 1.81
N PHE A 102 -15.84 -16.26 3.04
CA PHE A 102 -15.24 -15.65 4.24
C PHE A 102 -13.73 -15.89 4.33
N VAL A 103 -13.27 -17.10 4.01
CA VAL A 103 -11.83 -17.43 4.04
C VAL A 103 -11.09 -16.67 2.95
N ARG A 104 -11.64 -16.59 1.74
CA ARG A 104 -11.06 -15.81 0.63
C ARG A 104 -11.01 -14.32 0.94
N HIS A 105 -12.08 -13.76 1.49
CA HIS A 105 -12.15 -12.36 1.90
C HIS A 105 -11.12 -12.05 3.01
N MET A 106 -10.98 -12.94 4.01
CA MET A 106 -9.95 -12.80 5.03
C MET A 106 -8.54 -12.78 4.42
N ALA A 107 -8.24 -13.74 3.54
CA ALA A 107 -6.93 -13.84 2.92
C ALA A 107 -6.64 -12.66 1.98
N PHE A 108 -7.64 -12.23 1.18
CA PHE A 108 -7.56 -11.01 0.38
C PHE A 108 -7.18 -9.82 1.25
N ASN A 109 -7.90 -9.59 2.35
CA ASN A 109 -7.67 -8.44 3.23
C ASN A 109 -6.28 -8.46 3.84
N TYR A 110 -5.83 -9.64 4.31
CA TYR A 110 -4.48 -9.79 4.84
C TYR A 110 -3.41 -9.40 3.82
N HIS A 111 -3.51 -9.91 2.58
CA HIS A 111 -2.52 -9.64 1.56
C HIS A 111 -2.62 -8.20 1.02
N SER A 112 -3.81 -7.61 0.92
CA SER A 112 -3.95 -6.20 0.50
C SER A 112 -3.40 -5.25 1.55
N ASP A 113 -3.65 -5.49 2.84
CA ASP A 113 -3.10 -4.68 3.93
C ASP A 113 -1.57 -4.77 3.95
N PHE A 114 -1.04 -5.98 3.74
CA PHE A 114 0.40 -6.20 3.65
C PHE A 114 1.02 -5.53 2.41
N PHE A 115 0.32 -5.51 1.27
CA PHE A 115 0.74 -4.77 0.08
C PHE A 115 0.92 -3.28 0.41
N PHE A 116 -0.11 -2.63 0.95
CA PHE A 116 -0.04 -1.20 1.27
C PHE A 116 1.06 -0.93 2.30
N HIS A 117 1.21 -1.77 3.31
CA HIS A 117 2.29 -1.64 4.28
C HIS A 117 3.67 -1.66 3.59
N GLN A 118 3.95 -2.65 2.74
CA GLN A 118 5.24 -2.80 2.08
C GLN A 118 5.49 -1.70 1.04
N ALA A 119 4.48 -1.30 0.27
CA ALA A 119 4.59 -0.23 -0.72
C ALA A 119 4.96 1.12 -0.07
N PHE A 120 4.25 1.51 1.01
CA PHE A 120 4.59 2.73 1.74
C PHE A 120 5.94 2.63 2.45
N SER A 121 6.30 1.44 2.93
CA SER A 121 7.63 1.20 3.49
C SER A 121 8.73 1.36 2.44
N ALA A 122 8.50 0.97 1.19
CA ALA A 122 9.44 1.20 0.10
C ALA A 122 9.58 2.70 -0.21
N ILE A 123 8.47 3.46 -0.22
CA ILE A 123 8.52 4.93 -0.37
C ILE A 123 9.35 5.58 0.76
N ASP A 124 9.22 5.10 2.00
CA ASP A 124 10.03 5.61 3.11
C ASP A 124 11.54 5.34 2.90
N THR A 125 11.93 4.21 2.31
CA THR A 125 13.35 3.96 1.97
C THR A 125 13.88 4.91 0.91
N ILE A 126 13.04 5.35 -0.04
CA ILE A 126 13.42 6.42 -0.99
C ILE A 126 13.74 7.70 -0.22
N GLY A 127 12.97 8.02 0.82
CA GLY A 127 13.29 9.12 1.73
C GLY A 127 14.72 9.02 2.29
N HIS A 128 15.11 7.86 2.80
CA HIS A 128 16.48 7.63 3.29
C HIS A 128 17.54 7.79 2.20
N LEU A 129 17.31 7.23 1.01
CA LEU A 129 18.22 7.36 -0.13
C LEU A 129 18.41 8.82 -0.54
N LEU A 130 17.34 9.62 -0.55
CA LEU A 130 17.43 11.06 -0.84
C LEU A 130 18.24 11.82 0.21
N PHE A 131 18.12 11.45 1.50
CA PHE A 131 18.93 12.06 2.55
C PHE A 131 20.43 11.82 2.34
N LEU A 132 20.81 10.60 1.94
CA LEU A 132 22.21 10.24 1.70
C LEU A 132 22.75 10.86 0.40
N GLN A 133 21.95 10.82 -0.67
CA GLN A 133 22.34 11.32 -1.98
C GLN A 133 22.63 12.82 -1.96
N PHE A 134 21.77 13.60 -1.29
CA PHE A 134 21.85 15.06 -1.27
C PHE A 134 22.41 15.61 0.05
N SER A 135 22.94 14.72 0.91
CA SER A 135 23.49 15.08 2.23
C SER A 135 22.56 16.00 3.03
N LEU A 136 21.27 15.68 3.03
CA LEU A 136 20.24 16.56 3.59
C LEU A 136 20.43 16.73 5.10
N PRO A 137 20.43 17.97 5.63
CA PRO A 137 20.65 18.20 7.05
C PRO A 137 19.47 17.69 7.88
N LEU A 138 19.70 17.09 9.05
CA LEU A 138 18.66 16.70 10.00
C LEU A 138 18.74 17.53 11.28
N ASN A 139 17.63 18.14 11.67
CA ASN A 139 17.51 18.73 13.00
C ASN A 139 17.09 17.65 14.01
N GLN A 140 17.46 17.80 15.29
CA GLN A 140 17.20 16.81 16.36
C GLN A 140 15.72 16.40 16.52
N ARG A 141 14.77 17.21 16.04
CA ARG A 141 13.33 16.95 16.12
C ARG A 141 12.75 16.31 14.86
N GLU A 142 13.53 16.21 13.80
CA GLU A 142 13.07 15.73 12.50
C GLU A 142 13.34 14.23 12.36
N LYS A 143 12.38 13.52 11.77
CA LYS A 143 12.56 12.13 11.35
C LYS A 143 12.83 12.08 9.85
N ILE A 144 13.72 11.19 9.45
CA ILE A 144 13.89 10.85 8.04
C ILE A 144 12.57 10.26 7.54
N SER A 145 12.06 10.83 6.46
CA SER A 145 10.88 10.35 5.74
C SER A 145 10.91 10.93 4.33
N TYR A 146 10.12 10.33 3.43
CA TYR A 146 9.94 10.85 2.08
C TYR A 146 9.47 12.31 2.06
N HIS A 147 8.48 12.66 2.89
CA HIS A 147 7.97 14.03 3.02
C HIS A 147 9.02 15.01 3.56
N THR A 148 9.81 14.59 4.55
CA THR A 148 10.90 15.42 5.09
C THR A 148 11.96 15.67 4.01
N ALA A 149 12.29 14.65 3.21
CA ALA A 149 13.28 14.77 2.13
C ALA A 149 12.82 15.77 1.07
N ILE A 150 11.59 15.65 0.56
CA ILE A 150 11.02 16.58 -0.43
C ILE A 150 11.06 18.03 0.07
N ARG A 151 10.63 18.27 1.31
CA ARG A 151 10.62 19.62 1.90
C ARG A 151 12.02 20.23 1.94
N LYS A 152 13.05 19.42 2.24
CA LYS A 152 14.44 19.88 2.29
C LYS A 152 14.98 20.14 0.89
N LEU A 153 14.73 19.25 -0.07
CA LEU A 153 15.10 19.44 -1.47
C LEU A 153 14.49 20.71 -2.05
N ALA A 154 13.23 21.03 -1.72
CA ALA A 154 12.56 22.27 -2.15
C ALA A 154 13.22 23.54 -1.60
N SER A 155 14.01 23.43 -0.53
CA SER A 155 14.76 24.55 0.07
C SER A 155 16.20 24.65 -0.48
N MET A 156 16.61 23.73 -1.35
CA MET A 156 17.92 23.68 -2.01
C MET A 156 17.76 24.05 -3.49
N ASP A 157 18.80 23.82 -4.29
CA ASP A 157 18.76 24.04 -5.74
C ASP A 157 17.95 22.94 -6.48
N GLU A 158 17.60 21.85 -5.80
CA GLU A 158 16.88 20.68 -6.33
C GLU A 158 15.34 20.84 -6.39
N LYS A 159 14.86 22.05 -6.68
CA LYS A 159 13.42 22.38 -6.64
C LYS A 159 12.58 21.64 -7.67
N ASP A 160 13.14 21.41 -8.85
CA ASP A 160 12.45 20.69 -9.93
C ASP A 160 12.25 19.22 -9.56
N LEU A 161 13.26 18.59 -8.96
CA LEU A 161 13.16 17.24 -8.43
C LEU A 161 12.14 17.19 -7.28
N ALA A 162 12.21 18.13 -6.35
CA ALA A 162 11.25 18.22 -5.24
C ALA A 162 9.80 18.35 -5.73
N THR A 163 9.58 19.14 -6.79
CA THR A 163 8.26 19.31 -7.41
C THR A 163 7.75 17.99 -7.98
N LYS A 164 8.55 17.30 -8.80
CA LYS A 164 8.19 15.99 -9.37
C LYS A 164 7.91 14.94 -8.30
N LEU A 165 8.73 14.87 -7.26
CA LEU A 165 8.54 13.94 -6.14
C LEU A 165 7.27 14.26 -5.34
N LYS A 166 6.91 15.55 -5.22
CA LYS A 166 5.69 16.02 -4.55
C LYS A 166 4.43 15.72 -5.36
N GLU A 167 4.49 15.81 -6.69
CA GLU A 167 3.37 15.45 -7.58
C GLU A 167 2.92 14.01 -7.38
N ILE A 168 3.85 13.08 -7.09
CA ILE A 168 3.53 11.69 -6.73
C ILE A 168 2.63 11.65 -5.50
N THR A 169 3.02 12.34 -4.42
CA THR A 169 2.24 12.37 -3.17
C THR A 169 0.95 13.16 -3.27
N ASP A 170 0.90 14.19 -4.11
CA ASP A 170 -0.30 15.01 -4.32
C ASP A 170 -1.32 14.32 -5.24
N SER A 171 -0.92 13.27 -5.96
CA SER A 171 -1.82 12.53 -6.84
C SER A 171 -2.99 11.93 -6.08
N ALA A 172 -4.18 11.96 -6.69
CA ALA A 172 -5.39 11.40 -6.11
C ALA A 172 -5.23 9.89 -5.76
N HIS A 173 -4.49 9.16 -6.59
CA HIS A 173 -4.18 7.75 -6.37
C HIS A 173 -3.34 7.53 -5.12
N PHE A 174 -2.27 8.31 -4.93
CA PHE A 174 -1.44 8.21 -3.74
C PHE A 174 -2.21 8.57 -2.47
N GLN A 175 -3.02 9.63 -2.52
CA GLN A 175 -3.85 10.05 -1.39
C GLN A 175 -4.87 8.98 -1.00
N LEU A 176 -5.50 8.34 -1.98
CA LEU A 176 -6.43 7.22 -1.74
C LEU A 176 -5.70 6.01 -1.14
N ALA A 177 -4.55 5.62 -1.71
CA ALA A 177 -3.74 4.51 -1.19
C ALA A 177 -3.24 4.79 0.24
N SER A 178 -2.86 6.04 0.53
CA SER A 178 -2.42 6.50 1.85
C SER A 178 -3.56 6.42 2.87
N SER A 179 -4.76 6.86 2.48
CA SER A 179 -5.97 6.72 3.30
C SER A 179 -6.26 5.26 3.63
N ILE A 180 -6.21 4.37 2.62
CA ILE A 180 -6.46 2.93 2.83
C ILE A 180 -5.42 2.33 3.79
N ARG A 181 -4.13 2.61 3.57
CA ARG A 181 -3.05 2.16 4.44
C ARG A 181 -3.24 2.63 5.87
N ASN A 182 -3.58 3.91 6.05
CA ASN A 182 -3.79 4.51 7.36
C ASN A 182 -4.96 3.83 8.08
N ASP A 183 -6.07 3.60 7.38
CA ASP A 183 -7.25 2.98 7.95
C ASP A 183 -7.02 1.51 8.33
N SER A 184 -6.28 0.75 7.51
CA SER A 184 -5.89 -0.62 7.85
C SER A 184 -4.94 -0.72 9.06
N THR A 185 -4.11 0.30 9.29
CA THR A 185 -3.09 0.27 10.36
C THR A 185 -3.58 0.86 11.68
N HIS A 186 -4.37 1.94 11.61
CA HIS A 186 -4.68 2.79 12.76
C HIS A 186 -6.18 2.94 13.03
N ASN A 187 -7.06 2.65 12.07
CA ASN A 187 -8.51 2.82 12.21
C ASN A 187 -9.26 1.49 11.95
N HIS A 188 -10.41 1.59 11.31
CA HIS A 188 -11.20 0.45 10.88
C HIS A 188 -10.92 0.16 9.41
N PRO A 189 -10.37 -1.02 9.05
CA PRO A 189 -10.04 -1.34 7.67
C PRO A 189 -11.25 -1.21 6.75
N HIS A 190 -11.08 -0.59 5.57
CA HIS A 190 -12.18 -0.39 4.61
C HIS A 190 -12.84 -1.71 4.14
N THR A 191 -12.11 -2.82 4.26
CA THR A 191 -12.56 -4.17 3.93
C THR A 191 -13.30 -4.86 5.09
N ARG A 192 -13.64 -4.13 6.15
CA ARG A 192 -14.54 -4.57 7.21
C ARG A 192 -15.65 -3.55 7.36
N VAL A 193 -16.88 -4.02 7.51
CA VAL A 193 -18.00 -3.13 7.81
C VAL A 193 -17.75 -2.48 9.17
N ASN A 194 -17.74 -1.15 9.23
CA ASN A 194 -17.60 -0.43 10.49
C ASN A 194 -18.88 -0.49 11.33
N SER A 195 -18.88 0.09 12.52
CA SER A 195 -20.02 0.01 13.45
C SER A 195 -21.30 0.66 12.91
N GLY A 196 -21.22 1.50 11.87
CA GLY A 196 -22.32 2.33 11.40
C GLY A 196 -22.76 3.39 12.42
N ILE A 197 -21.99 3.59 13.49
CA ILE A 197 -22.26 4.58 14.53
C ILE A 197 -21.42 5.82 14.24
N GLU A 198 -22.08 6.94 13.95
CA GLU A 198 -21.41 8.24 13.81
C GLU A 198 -21.84 9.16 14.97
N LYS A 199 -20.84 9.77 15.63
CA LYS A 199 -21.05 10.72 16.74
C LYS A 199 -20.61 12.11 16.31
N HIS A 200 -21.56 13.04 16.20
CA HIS A 200 -21.27 14.43 15.86
C HIS A 200 -22.03 15.37 16.82
N ASN A 201 -21.30 16.24 17.53
CA ASN A 201 -21.85 17.29 18.39
C ASN A 201 -23.00 16.83 19.31
N GLY A 202 -22.79 15.72 20.03
CA GLY A 202 -23.80 15.15 20.94
C GLY A 202 -24.92 14.34 20.27
N THR A 203 -24.99 14.31 18.94
CA THR A 203 -25.92 13.46 18.18
C THR A 203 -25.27 12.12 17.84
N ILE A 204 -25.99 11.03 18.06
CA ILE A 204 -25.61 9.67 17.66
C ILE A 204 -26.53 9.25 16.52
N SER A 205 -25.96 8.90 15.37
CA SER A 205 -26.68 8.28 14.26
C SER A 205 -26.25 6.83 14.07
N PHE A 206 -27.18 5.99 13.60
CA PHE A 206 -26.98 4.56 13.36
C PHE A 206 -27.31 4.24 11.91
N GLY A 207 -26.44 3.48 11.24
CA GLY A 207 -26.61 3.05 9.86
C GLY A 207 -25.94 1.70 9.57
N VAL A 208 -25.84 1.37 8.29
CA VAL A 208 -25.33 0.09 7.75
C VAL A 208 -23.80 -0.05 7.89
N GLY A 209 -23.11 1.04 8.19
CA GLY A 209 -21.65 1.06 8.19
C GLY A 209 -21.05 1.05 6.79
N LYS A 210 -19.83 1.59 6.70
CA LYS A 210 -19.10 1.78 5.44
C LYS A 210 -18.24 0.55 5.14
N TYR A 211 -18.17 0.19 3.86
CA TYR A 211 -17.36 -0.90 3.33
C TYR A 211 -16.88 -0.58 1.91
N THR A 212 -15.66 -0.99 1.57
CA THR A 212 -15.09 -0.92 0.22
C THR A 212 -14.86 -2.34 -0.28
N SER A 213 -15.39 -2.66 -1.46
CA SER A 213 -15.25 -4.00 -2.03
C SER A 213 -13.81 -4.34 -2.40
N CYS A 214 -13.49 -5.63 -2.32
CA CYS A 214 -12.21 -6.21 -2.73
C CYS A 214 -11.85 -5.80 -4.16
N LYS A 215 -12.82 -5.74 -5.07
CA LYS A 215 -12.59 -5.26 -6.44
C LYS A 215 -12.05 -3.82 -6.45
N LYS A 216 -12.69 -2.90 -5.73
CA LYS A 216 -12.26 -1.50 -5.65
C LYS A 216 -10.90 -1.35 -4.97
N ILE A 217 -10.63 -2.12 -3.91
CA ILE A 217 -9.31 -2.13 -3.28
C ILE A 217 -8.23 -2.57 -4.27
N PHE A 218 -8.49 -3.64 -5.03
CA PHE A 218 -7.54 -4.11 -6.02
C PHE A 218 -7.36 -3.14 -7.19
N GLU A 219 -8.42 -2.43 -7.60
CA GLU A 219 -8.32 -1.33 -8.57
C GLU A 219 -7.35 -0.25 -8.09
N VAL A 220 -7.37 0.14 -6.81
CA VAL A 220 -6.39 1.09 -6.26
C VAL A 220 -4.96 0.54 -6.34
N ILE A 221 -4.78 -0.75 -6.06
CA ILE A 221 -3.47 -1.42 -6.13
C ILE A 221 -2.89 -1.38 -7.55
N VAL A 222 -3.69 -1.66 -8.59
CA VAL A 222 -3.21 -1.69 -9.99
C VAL A 222 -3.16 -0.31 -10.65
N THR A 223 -4.02 0.63 -10.25
CA THR A 223 -4.09 1.97 -10.87
C THR A 223 -2.94 2.88 -10.42
N ALA A 224 -2.18 2.49 -9.39
CA ALA A 224 -0.89 3.10 -9.06
C ALA A 224 0.15 3.06 -10.21
N ASN A 225 -0.17 2.43 -11.35
CA ASN A 225 0.67 2.31 -12.55
C ASN A 225 0.14 2.99 -13.81
N ALA A 226 -1.00 3.69 -13.76
CA ALA A 226 -1.59 4.35 -14.92
C ALA A 226 -1.33 5.87 -14.85
N ASN A 227 -0.08 6.29 -15.08
CA ASN A 227 0.31 7.62 -15.59
C ASN A 227 1.79 7.59 -15.98
#